data_AF-A0A377B191-F1
#
_entry.id   AF-A0A377B191-F1
#
_cell.length_a   1.000
_cell.length_b   1.000
_cell.length_c   1.000
_cell.angle_alpha   90.00
_cell.angle_beta   90.00
_cell.angle_gamma   90.00
#
_symmetry.space_group_name_H-M   'P 1'
#
loop_
_entity.id
_entity.type
_entity.pdbx_description
1 polymer ?
#
loop_
_entity_poly.entity_id
_entity_poly.type
_entity_poly.pdbx_seq_one_letter_code
_entity_poly.pdbx_strand_id
1 'polypeptide(L)'
;MSGNYQHLSSAGEWDISGTYAASDYSSVSSSWSGSFTATQYGAAFHRRSSTNEPRLMVSTDGVADIPVQGNLDYNNHFGIAVVPLISSYQPSTVAVNMNDLPDGVTVAENVIKETWIEGAIGYKSLASRSGKDVNVIIRNASGQFPPLGADIRQDEQRH
;
A
#
# COMPACT_ATOMS: atom_id res chain seq x y z
N MET A 1 17.37 -17.90 30.90
CA MET A 1 16.31 -18.03 29.87
C MET A 1 16.41 -16.86 28.92
N SER A 2 16.19 -17.08 27.63
CA SER A 2 16.20 -16.03 26.61
C SER A 2 15.00 -16.21 25.69
N GLY A 3 14.44 -15.10 25.22
CA GLY A 3 13.36 -15.08 24.24
C GLY A 3 13.57 -13.96 23.23
N ASN A 4 13.13 -14.19 21.99
CA ASN A 4 13.16 -13.22 20.91
C ASN A 4 11.85 -13.28 20.12
N TYR A 5 11.40 -12.12 19.65
CA TYR A 5 10.23 -11.95 18.80
C TYR A 5 10.56 -10.92 17.72
N GLN A 6 10.22 -11.25 16.48
CA GLN A 6 10.43 -10.39 15.31
C GLN A 6 9.10 -10.21 14.60
N HIS A 7 8.81 -8.99 14.16
CA HIS A 7 7.60 -8.65 13.43
C HIS A 7 7.95 -7.78 12.21
N LEU A 8 7.65 -8.31 11.02
CA LEU A 8 7.83 -7.60 9.76
C LEU A 8 6.52 -6.94 9.34
N SER A 9 6.59 -5.64 9.03
CA SER A 9 5.47 -4.82 8.55
C SER A 9 5.86 -4.03 7.31
N SER A 10 4.88 -3.39 6.67
CA SER A 10 5.12 -2.45 5.57
C SER A 10 6.03 -1.30 6.02
N ALA A 11 5.86 -0.82 7.26
CA ALA A 11 6.65 0.27 7.85
C ALA A 11 8.08 -0.13 8.27
N GLY A 12 8.45 -1.41 8.16
CA GLY A 12 9.76 -1.93 8.58
C GLY A 12 9.65 -3.13 9.51
N GLU A 13 10.80 -3.50 10.07
CA GLU A 13 10.97 -4.67 10.95
C GLU A 13 11.18 -4.22 12.39
N TRP A 14 10.46 -4.86 13.31
CA TRP A 14 10.57 -4.66 14.76
C TRP A 14 11.09 -5.93 15.42
N ASP A 15 12.11 -5.80 16.26
CA ASP A 15 12.68 -6.89 17.04
C ASP A 15 12.57 -6.58 18.53
N ILE A 16 12.23 -7.59 19.33
CA ILE A 16 12.22 -7.53 20.79
C ILE A 16 12.91 -8.79 21.31
N SER A 17 13.88 -8.63 22.19
CA SER A 17 14.58 -9.73 22.84
C SER A 17 14.72 -9.49 24.34
N GLY A 18 14.68 -10.57 25.11
CA GLY A 18 14.80 -10.53 26.56
C GLY A 18 15.62 -11.70 27.07
N THR A 19 16.45 -11.43 28.08
CA THR A 19 17.34 -12.43 28.69
C THR A 19 17.26 -12.30 30.21
N TYR A 20 17.13 -13.44 30.88
CA TYR A 20 17.04 -13.55 32.33
C TYR A 20 18.04 -14.60 32.84
N ALA A 21 19.03 -14.19 33.62
CA ALA A 21 19.95 -15.06 34.34
C ALA A 21 19.67 -14.99 35.84
N ALA A 22 19.22 -16.10 36.43
CA ALA A 22 18.92 -16.17 37.86
C ALA A 22 20.22 -15.92 38.65
N SER A 23 20.23 -14.81 39.40
CA SER A 23 21.28 -14.33 40.32
C SER A 23 22.29 -13.31 39.78
N ASP A 24 22.28 -12.95 38.48
CA ASP A 24 23.28 -12.01 37.92
C ASP A 24 22.69 -10.80 37.18
N TYR A 25 21.78 -10.99 36.21
CA TYR A 25 21.30 -9.89 35.38
C TYR A 25 20.06 -10.26 34.54
N SER A 26 19.22 -9.26 34.28
CA SER A 26 18.14 -9.34 33.28
C SER A 26 18.25 -8.19 32.28
N SER A 27 18.20 -8.48 30.99
CA SER A 27 18.12 -7.49 29.91
C SER A 27 16.84 -7.63 29.10
N VAL A 28 16.36 -6.50 28.61
CA VAL A 28 15.38 -6.42 27.52
C VAL A 28 15.91 -5.41 26.51
N SER A 29 15.88 -5.76 25.24
CA SER A 29 16.23 -4.87 24.13
C SER A 29 15.14 -4.90 23.06
N SER A 30 14.95 -3.76 22.40
CA SER A 30 14.10 -3.65 21.23
C SER A 30 14.80 -2.80 20.18
N SER A 31 14.60 -3.15 18.91
CA SER A 31 15.10 -2.40 17.77
C SER A 31 14.04 -2.31 16.69
N TRP A 32 14.09 -1.23 15.92
CA TRP A 32 13.33 -1.07 14.69
C TRP A 32 14.28 -0.76 13.53
N SER A 33 14.03 -1.38 12.38
CA SER A 33 14.79 -1.21 11.16
C SER A 33 13.85 -0.93 10.00
N GLY A 34 14.03 0.21 9.34
CA GLY A 34 13.21 0.62 8.22
C GLY A 34 13.82 1.81 7.49
N SER A 35 12.99 2.46 6.70
CA SER A 35 13.33 3.67 5.97
C SER A 35 12.12 4.58 5.92
N PHE A 36 12.37 5.86 5.66
CA PHE A 36 11.34 6.88 5.61
C PHE A 36 11.56 7.72 4.37
N THR A 37 10.50 7.89 3.56
CA THR A 37 10.52 8.74 2.38
C THR A 37 9.40 9.76 2.49
N ALA A 38 9.74 11.03 2.29
CA ALA A 38 8.81 12.16 2.28
C ALA A 38 8.96 12.96 0.98
N THR A 39 7.84 13.36 0.40
CA THR A 39 7.74 14.21 -0.78
C THR A 39 6.64 15.26 -0.59
N GLN A 40 6.45 16.14 -1.56
CA GLN A 40 5.31 17.07 -1.56
C GLN A 40 3.93 16.36 -1.62
N TYR A 41 3.90 15.10 -2.03
CA TYR A 41 2.66 14.32 -2.18
C TYR A 41 2.33 13.48 -0.94
N GLY A 42 3.20 13.46 0.07
CA GLY A 42 3.00 12.69 1.30
C GLY A 42 4.28 12.07 1.83
N ALA A 43 4.15 11.25 2.87
CA ALA A 43 5.27 10.55 3.48
C ALA A 43 4.84 9.17 3.98
N ALA A 44 5.77 8.20 3.95
CA ALA A 44 5.54 6.87 4.49
C ALA A 44 6.85 6.27 5.02
N PHE A 45 6.71 5.51 6.10
CA PHE A 45 7.71 4.51 6.47
C PHE A 45 7.59 3.31 5.55
N HIS A 46 8.72 2.71 5.25
CA HIS A 46 8.77 1.51 4.42
C HIS A 46 9.93 0.62 4.86
N ARG A 47 9.90 -0.64 4.41
CA ARG A 47 11.01 -1.57 4.61
C ARG A 47 12.32 -0.98 4.08
N ARG A 48 13.41 -1.36 4.73
CA ARG A 48 14.74 -0.85 4.41
C ARG A 48 15.14 -1.25 2.98
N SER A 49 15.58 -0.28 2.19
CA SER A 49 16.35 -0.54 0.97
C SER A 49 17.83 -0.41 1.30
N SER A 50 18.63 -1.43 1.00
CA SER A 50 20.06 -1.45 1.29
C SER A 50 20.91 -0.81 0.19
N THR A 51 20.29 -0.38 -0.89
CA THR A 51 20.92 0.09 -2.12
C THR A 51 20.40 1.47 -2.51
N ASN A 52 21.09 2.15 -3.41
CA ASN A 52 20.63 3.43 -3.98
C ASN A 52 19.54 3.23 -5.05
N GLU A 53 18.76 2.16 -4.92
CA GLU A 53 17.71 1.82 -5.87
C GLU A 53 16.56 2.85 -5.80
N PRO A 54 15.77 2.96 -6.88
CA PRO A 54 14.67 3.89 -6.95
C PRO A 54 13.59 3.51 -5.94
N ARG A 55 12.90 4.52 -5.43
CA ARG A 55 11.75 4.37 -4.54
C ARG A 55 10.51 4.87 -5.26
N LEU A 56 9.44 4.10 -5.28
CA LEU A 56 8.18 4.55 -5.86
C LEU A 56 7.18 4.85 -4.76
N MET A 57 6.83 6.12 -4.60
CA MET A 57 5.70 6.54 -3.80
C MET A 57 4.41 6.28 -4.57
N VAL A 58 3.47 5.58 -3.94
CA VAL A 58 2.15 5.27 -4.49
C VAL A 58 1.10 5.94 -3.61
N SER A 59 0.20 6.68 -4.23
CA SER A 59 -0.99 7.26 -3.61
C SER A 59 -2.23 6.50 -4.05
N THR A 60 -3.20 6.36 -3.16
CA THR A 60 -4.51 5.75 -3.42
C THR A 60 -5.65 6.71 -3.06
N ASP A 61 -5.45 7.99 -3.37
CA ASP A 61 -6.43 9.06 -3.19
C ASP A 61 -7.01 9.12 -1.77
N GLY A 62 -6.18 8.83 -0.76
CA GLY A 62 -6.56 8.85 0.65
C GLY A 62 -7.21 7.56 1.18
N VAL A 63 -7.38 6.53 0.36
CA VAL A 63 -7.93 5.24 0.80
C VAL A 63 -6.83 4.40 1.44
N ALA A 64 -6.93 4.13 2.74
CA ALA A 64 -5.95 3.37 3.50
C ALA A 64 -6.04 1.84 3.31
N ASP A 65 -5.03 1.14 3.84
CA ASP A 65 -4.94 -0.33 3.93
C ASP A 65 -5.03 -1.07 2.59
N ILE A 66 -4.59 -0.44 1.50
CA ILE A 66 -4.47 -1.06 0.18
C ILE A 66 -3.10 -1.74 0.06
N PRO A 67 -3.06 -3.05 -0.26
CA PRO A 67 -1.83 -3.78 -0.51
C PRO A 67 -1.23 -3.40 -1.88
N VAL A 68 -0.07 -2.75 -1.84
CA VAL A 68 0.69 -2.30 -3.01
C VAL A 68 1.96 -3.13 -3.08
N GLN A 69 2.10 -3.98 -4.09
CA GLN A 69 3.23 -4.92 -4.28
C GLN A 69 3.18 -6.15 -3.37
N GLY A 70 2.31 -7.10 -3.70
CA GLY A 70 2.13 -8.34 -2.94
C GLY A 70 1.37 -8.10 -1.63
N ASN A 71 1.70 -8.84 -0.56
CA ASN A 71 0.90 -8.89 0.68
C ASN A 71 1.65 -8.34 1.91
N LEU A 72 2.74 -7.61 1.70
CA LEU A 72 3.60 -7.09 2.78
C LEU A 72 3.68 -5.58 2.81
N ASP A 73 3.47 -4.92 1.68
CA ASP A 73 3.58 -3.48 1.54
C ASP A 73 2.16 -2.91 1.42
N TYR A 74 1.69 -2.29 2.49
CA TYR A 74 0.40 -1.58 2.55
C TYR A 74 0.68 -0.09 2.61
N ASN A 75 -0.19 0.68 1.98
CA ASN A 75 -0.21 2.12 2.20
C ASN A 75 -0.65 2.45 3.64
N ASN A 76 -0.31 3.66 4.08
CA ASN A 76 -0.66 4.12 5.41
C ASN A 76 -2.07 4.71 5.45
N HIS A 77 -2.47 5.22 6.63
CA HIS A 77 -3.77 5.85 6.85
C HIS A 77 -4.08 7.04 5.93
N PHE A 78 -3.06 7.65 5.31
CA PHE A 78 -3.22 8.75 4.36
C PHE A 78 -3.31 8.26 2.90
N GLY A 79 -3.35 6.95 2.66
CA GLY A 79 -3.32 6.37 1.34
C GLY A 79 -1.94 6.42 0.67
N ILE A 80 -0.85 6.56 1.44
CA ILE A 80 0.52 6.68 0.91
C ILE A 80 1.34 5.43 1.23
N ALA A 81 1.92 4.80 0.21
CA ALA A 81 2.90 3.72 0.29
C ALA A 81 4.21 4.13 -0.40
N VAL A 82 5.32 3.52 0.00
CA VAL A 82 6.60 3.62 -0.72
C VAL A 82 7.12 2.21 -0.97
N VAL A 83 7.33 1.86 -2.23
CA VAL A 83 7.88 0.58 -2.68
C VAL A 83 9.40 0.75 -2.86
N PRO A 84 10.23 0.11 -2.00
CA PRO A 84 11.65 0.51 -1.86
C PRO A 84 12.67 -0.37 -2.61
N LEU A 85 12.22 -1.36 -3.38
CA LEU A 85 13.07 -2.40 -4.01
C LEU A 85 12.80 -2.53 -5.50
N ILE A 86 12.84 -1.41 -6.22
CA ILE A 86 12.69 -1.35 -7.68
C ILE A 86 14.08 -1.46 -8.29
N SER A 87 14.25 -2.17 -9.41
CA SER A 87 15.56 -2.28 -10.05
C SER A 87 15.83 -1.10 -11.00
N SER A 88 16.96 -0.44 -10.83
CA SER A 88 17.41 0.65 -11.70
C SER A 88 17.62 0.17 -13.13
N TYR A 89 17.25 1.02 -14.10
CA TYR A 89 17.43 0.81 -15.53
C TYR A 89 16.75 -0.46 -16.09
N GLN A 90 15.85 -1.06 -15.32
CA GLN A 90 15.05 -2.22 -15.74
C GLN A 90 13.55 -1.92 -15.58
N PRO A 91 12.71 -2.40 -16.52
CA PRO A 91 11.26 -2.31 -16.37
C PRO A 91 10.81 -3.02 -15.09
N SER A 92 10.18 -2.28 -14.20
CA SER A 92 9.62 -2.81 -12.96
C SER A 92 8.11 -2.72 -13.00
N THR A 93 7.43 -3.72 -12.45
CA THR A 93 5.97 -3.74 -12.33
C THR A 93 5.62 -3.62 -10.85
N VAL A 94 4.81 -2.60 -10.53
CA VAL A 94 4.21 -2.43 -9.21
C VAL A 94 2.71 -2.59 -9.33
N ALA A 95 2.11 -3.50 -8.58
CA ALA A 95 0.69 -3.81 -8.72
C ALA A 95 -0.02 -3.87 -7.36
N VAL A 96 -1.26 -3.39 -7.32
CA VAL A 96 -2.16 -3.59 -6.18
C VAL A 96 -2.60 -5.04 -6.16
N ASN A 97 -2.59 -5.68 -4.98
CA ASN A 97 -3.19 -6.98 -4.82
C ASN A 97 -4.72 -6.85 -4.73
N MET A 98 -5.40 -7.06 -5.87
CA MET A 98 -6.86 -6.99 -5.96
C MET A 98 -7.60 -8.06 -5.14
N ASN A 99 -6.92 -9.13 -4.71
CA ASN A 99 -7.53 -10.21 -3.93
C ASN A 99 -7.59 -9.92 -2.42
N ASP A 100 -6.94 -8.86 -1.97
CA ASP A 100 -6.77 -8.51 -0.55
C ASP A 100 -7.08 -7.02 -0.32
N LEU A 101 -7.97 -6.47 -1.15
CA LEU A 101 -8.50 -5.14 -0.97
C LEU A 101 -9.42 -5.09 0.25
N PRO A 102 -9.44 -3.97 1.00
CA PRO A 102 -10.46 -3.75 2.01
C PRO A 102 -11.87 -3.79 1.41
N ASP A 103 -12.84 -4.24 2.20
CA ASP A 103 -14.24 -4.33 1.76
C ASP A 103 -14.75 -2.99 1.20
N GLY A 104 -15.35 -3.05 0.01
CA GLY A 104 -15.91 -1.87 -0.66
C GLY A 104 -14.88 -0.90 -1.23
N VAL A 105 -13.61 -1.32 -1.35
CA VAL A 105 -12.58 -0.56 -2.07
C VAL A 105 -12.45 -1.06 -3.49
N THR A 106 -12.49 -0.14 -4.45
CA THR A 106 -12.19 -0.40 -5.86
C THR A 106 -10.99 0.44 -6.29
N VAL A 107 -10.07 -0.17 -7.06
CA VAL A 107 -8.92 0.49 -7.69
C VAL A 107 -9.01 0.29 -9.21
N ALA A 108 -9.04 1.38 -9.98
CA ALA A 108 -9.27 1.32 -11.43
C ALA A 108 -7.98 0.97 -12.21
N GLU A 109 -6.91 1.73 -11.98
CA GLU A 109 -5.59 1.48 -12.54
C GLU A 109 -4.74 0.83 -11.46
N ASN A 110 -4.61 -0.49 -11.50
CA ASN A 110 -4.01 -1.28 -10.43
C ASN A 110 -2.58 -1.75 -10.73
N VAL A 111 -2.01 -1.40 -11.88
CA VAL A 111 -0.67 -1.81 -12.31
C VAL A 111 0.11 -0.61 -12.85
N ILE A 112 1.30 -0.39 -12.31
CA ILE A 112 2.29 0.58 -12.76
C ILE A 112 3.44 -0.20 -13.39
N LYS A 113 3.83 0.13 -14.63
CA LYS A 113 4.96 -0.51 -15.31
C LYS A 113 5.88 0.53 -15.93
N GLU A 114 7.02 0.78 -15.30
CA GLU A 114 7.96 1.83 -15.71
C GLU A 114 9.41 1.44 -15.42
N THR A 115 10.35 2.15 -16.05
CA THR A 115 11.80 2.03 -15.84
C THR A 115 12.30 3.27 -15.11
N TRP A 116 13.08 3.06 -14.06
CA TRP A 116 13.53 4.13 -13.17
C TRP A 116 15.06 4.24 -13.17
N ILE A 117 15.58 5.45 -12.98
CA ILE A 117 17.02 5.68 -12.83
C ILE A 117 17.44 5.52 -11.37
N GLU A 118 18.69 5.15 -11.14
CA GLU A 118 19.28 5.02 -9.81
C GLU A 118 19.03 6.28 -8.95
N GLY A 119 18.64 6.08 -7.70
CA GLY A 119 18.40 7.15 -6.73
C GLY A 119 17.08 7.89 -6.90
N ALA A 120 16.32 7.67 -7.98
CA ALA A 120 15.06 8.37 -8.20
C ALA A 120 14.02 8.11 -7.09
N ILE A 121 13.19 9.12 -6.83
CA ILE A 121 11.97 8.98 -6.04
C ILE A 121 10.81 9.28 -7.00
N GLY A 122 10.13 8.23 -7.45
CA GLY A 122 8.96 8.31 -8.31
C GLY A 122 7.68 8.56 -7.51
N TYR A 123 6.66 9.09 -8.16
CA TYR A 123 5.30 9.23 -7.62
C TYR A 123 4.26 8.74 -8.63
N LYS A 124 3.30 7.95 -8.17
CA LYS A 124 2.13 7.52 -8.94
C LYS A 124 0.87 7.54 -8.08
N SER A 125 -0.24 8.02 -8.65
CA SER A 125 -1.57 7.91 -8.05
C SER A 125 -2.32 6.76 -8.70
N LEU A 126 -2.98 5.94 -7.90
CA LEU A 126 -3.88 4.88 -8.34
C LEU A 126 -5.29 5.30 -7.95
N ALA A 127 -6.12 5.54 -8.96
CA ALA A 127 -7.49 5.97 -8.78
C ALA A 127 -8.25 4.96 -7.92
N SER A 128 -8.55 5.34 -6.68
CA SER A 128 -9.10 4.45 -5.66
C SER A 128 -10.35 5.07 -5.05
N ARG A 129 -11.37 4.25 -4.82
CA ARG A 129 -12.63 4.67 -4.20
C ARG A 129 -13.01 3.70 -3.10
N SER A 130 -13.39 4.23 -1.95
CA SER A 130 -14.08 3.48 -0.91
C SER A 130 -15.59 3.75 -1.02
N GLY A 131 -16.38 2.70 -0.94
CA GLY A 131 -17.83 2.75 -1.09
C GLY A 131 -18.47 1.41 -0.70
N LYS A 132 -19.74 1.23 -1.07
CA LYS A 132 -20.40 -0.07 -0.95
C LYS A 132 -20.49 -0.70 -2.33
N ASP A 133 -20.01 -1.94 -2.44
CA ASP A 133 -20.23 -2.74 -3.64
C ASP A 133 -21.65 -3.31 -3.62
N VAL A 134 -22.45 -2.91 -4.60
CA VAL A 134 -23.85 -3.33 -4.73
C VAL A 134 -24.10 -3.89 -6.12
N ASN A 135 -24.59 -5.13 -6.17
CA ASN A 135 -25.11 -5.72 -7.41
C ASN A 135 -26.57 -5.30 -7.57
N VAL A 136 -26.87 -4.48 -8.58
CA VAL A 136 -28.20 -3.95 -8.84
C VAL A 136 -28.72 -4.36 -10.20
N ILE A 137 -30.02 -4.67 -10.28
CA ILE A 137 -30.72 -4.88 -11.55
C ILE A 137 -31.48 -3.60 -11.89
N ILE A 138 -31.09 -2.95 -12.98
CA ILE A 138 -31.69 -1.67 -13.42
C ILE A 138 -32.67 -1.93 -14.56
N ARG A 139 -33.84 -1.30 -14.48
CA ARG A 139 -34.87 -1.28 -15.53
C ARG A 139 -35.29 0.17 -15.77
N ASN A 140 -35.60 0.52 -17.01
CA ASN A 140 -36.18 1.82 -17.33
C ASN A 140 -37.66 1.89 -16.89
N ALA A 141 -38.28 3.06 -17.05
CA ALA A 141 -39.70 3.27 -16.70
C ALA A 141 -40.67 2.35 -17.47
N SER A 142 -40.25 1.78 -18.61
CA SER A 142 -41.03 0.81 -19.38
C SER A 142 -40.74 -0.65 -19.02
N GLY A 143 -39.91 -0.91 -18.00
CA GLY A 143 -39.58 -2.25 -17.50
C GLY A 143 -38.51 -2.99 -18.29
N GLN A 144 -37.97 -2.38 -19.35
CA GLN A 144 -36.93 -2.94 -20.20
C GLN A 144 -35.54 -2.72 -19.60
N PHE A 145 -34.61 -3.61 -19.94
CA PHE A 145 -33.22 -3.50 -19.52
C PHE A 145 -32.46 -2.47 -20.38
N PRO A 146 -31.55 -1.69 -19.79
CA PRO A 146 -30.61 -0.87 -20.56
C PRO A 146 -29.79 -1.73 -21.54
N PRO A 147 -29.39 -1.19 -22.70
CA PRO A 147 -28.51 -1.90 -23.61
C PRO A 147 -27.12 -2.10 -23.00
N LEU A 148 -26.38 -3.08 -23.52
CA LEU A 148 -24.96 -3.28 -23.18
C LEU A 148 -24.17 -2.00 -23.48
N GLY A 149 -23.32 -1.59 -22.54
CA GLY A 149 -22.49 -0.37 -22.65
C GLY A 149 -23.19 0.93 -22.23
N ALA A 150 -24.39 0.85 -21.64
CA ALA A 150 -25.01 2.03 -21.01
C ALA A 150 -24.17 2.54 -19.82
N ASP A 151 -23.87 3.84 -19.80
CA ASP A 151 -23.17 4.52 -18.70
C ASP A 151 -24.15 4.82 -17.56
N ILE A 152 -23.79 4.44 -16.33
CA ILE A 152 -24.56 4.70 -15.12
C ILE A 152 -23.71 5.61 -14.23
N ARG A 153 -24.21 6.82 -14.00
CA ARG A 153 -23.56 7.81 -13.16
C ARG A 153 -24.39 8.03 -11.90
N GLN A 154 -23.71 8.06 -10.76
CA GLN A 154 -24.28 8.57 -9.54
C GLN A 154 -24.19 10.10 -9.60
N ASP A 155 -25.30 10.80 -9.36
CA ASP A 155 -25.27 12.25 -9.20
C ASP A 155 -24.48 12.59 -7.93
N GLU A 156 -23.29 13.18 -8.10
CA GLU A 156 -22.57 13.79 -7.00
C GLU A 156 -23.21 15.14 -6.68
N GLN A 157 -24.11 15.17 -5.69
CA GLN A 157 -24.47 16.43 -5.04
C GLN A 157 -23.24 16.92 -4.26
N ARG A 158 -22.51 17.87 -4.85
CA ARG A 158 -21.53 18.69 -4.14
C ARG A 158 -22.25 19.45 -3.03
N HIS A 159 -21.91 19.13 -1.78
CA HIS A 159 -22.13 20.02 -0.64
C HIS A 159 -20.89 20.90 -0.42
#